data_AF-A0AAW2CXP5-F1
#
_entry.id   AF-A0AAW2CXP5-F1
#
_cell.length_a   1.000
_cell.length_b   1.000
_cell.length_c   1.000
_cell.angle_alpha   90.00
_cell.angle_beta   90.00
_cell.angle_gamma   90.00
#
_symmetry.space_group_name_H-M   'P 1'
#
loop_
_entity.id
_entity.type
_entity.pdbx_description
1 polymer ?
#
loop_
_entity_poly.entity_id
_entity_poly.type
_entity_poly.pdbx_seq_one_letter_code
_entity_poly.pdbx_strand_id
1 'polypeptide(L)'
;MSGIHRSSSAALKNGLPPQELLDDLCGFDVLKPYVSHLDDIFKDFTSYKVRVLVIGAIILDETYERCVLVKGWKGSSWSFPRGKKNKDEEDHACAIREVLEETGFDVSKFLNKDEYIESIFGQQRVRLYIIAGVKDDTSFAPLTKKVISEIAWQRLDELQPANDNVISRGITGLKLYMVAPFLASLKSWISTHQPPIAPKPDIPLKGDVIVFLCAFADDEHVMNFVQEFVSGKQRTVKLGIAAVAQ
;
A
#
# COMPACT_ATOMS: atom_id res chain seq x y z
N MET A 1 41.75 4.61 -13.69
CA MET A 1 40.86 4.70 -12.52
C MET A 1 39.69 5.60 -12.88
N SER A 2 38.67 5.03 -13.52
CA SER A 2 37.42 5.72 -13.86
C SER A 2 36.34 5.22 -12.91
N GLY A 3 36.03 6.04 -11.90
CA GLY A 3 34.98 5.75 -10.93
C GLY A 3 33.61 6.01 -11.54
N ILE A 4 32.76 4.99 -11.55
CA ILE A 4 31.35 5.08 -11.93
C ILE A 4 30.62 5.74 -10.76
N HIS A 5 30.11 6.95 -10.97
CA HIS A 5 29.31 7.67 -9.99
C HIS A 5 27.90 7.08 -9.95
N ARG A 6 27.46 6.75 -8.73
CA ARG A 6 26.15 6.15 -8.41
C ARG A 6 25.09 7.26 -8.45
N SER A 7 24.21 7.27 -9.45
CA SER A 7 23.10 8.23 -9.55
C SER A 7 22.01 7.92 -8.52
N SER A 8 21.73 8.93 -7.69
CA SER A 8 20.69 8.95 -6.67
C SER A 8 19.41 9.51 -7.29
N SER A 9 18.40 8.65 -7.48
CA SER A 9 17.11 9.06 -8.03
C SER A 9 16.35 9.95 -7.03
N ALA A 10 16.43 11.27 -7.21
CA ALA A 10 15.70 12.24 -6.43
C ALA A 10 14.18 12.16 -6.73
N ALA A 11 13.37 12.13 -5.68
CA ALA A 11 11.92 12.17 -5.78
C ALA A 11 11.44 13.50 -6.42
N LEU A 12 10.46 13.44 -7.33
CA LEU A 12 9.70 14.59 -7.81
C LEU A 12 9.16 15.39 -6.61
N LYS A 13 9.72 16.56 -6.33
CA LYS A 13 9.22 17.43 -5.25
C LYS A 13 8.37 18.61 -5.73
N ASN A 14 8.31 18.93 -7.02
CA ASN A 14 7.64 20.16 -7.50
C ASN A 14 6.69 19.98 -8.70
N GLY A 15 6.30 18.75 -9.04
CA GLY A 15 5.47 18.48 -10.24
C GLY A 15 6.21 18.68 -11.57
N LEU A 16 7.49 19.05 -11.52
CA LEU A 16 8.42 19.11 -12.66
C LEU A 16 9.11 17.74 -12.87
N PRO A 17 9.49 17.41 -14.11
CA PRO A 17 10.25 16.20 -14.40
C PRO A 17 11.62 16.19 -13.69
N PRO A 18 12.15 15.02 -13.30
CA PRO A 18 13.55 14.88 -12.92
C PRO A 18 14.46 15.32 -14.07
N GLN A 19 15.57 16.00 -13.77
CA GLN A 19 16.50 16.51 -14.79
C GLN A 19 17.05 15.40 -15.70
N GLU A 20 17.31 14.22 -15.14
CA GLU A 20 17.75 13.02 -15.89
C GLU A 20 16.74 12.60 -16.96
N LEU A 21 15.43 12.76 -16.70
CA LEU A 21 14.38 12.45 -17.67
C LEU A 21 14.35 13.45 -18.82
N LEU A 22 14.67 14.73 -18.55
CA LEU A 22 14.76 15.77 -19.58
C LEU A 22 15.93 15.49 -20.53
N ASP A 23 17.07 15.06 -19.99
CA ASP A 23 18.27 14.74 -20.75
C ASP A 23 18.05 13.51 -21.64
N ASP A 24 17.39 12.46 -21.12
CA ASP A 24 17.03 11.27 -21.89
C ASP A 24 16.02 11.57 -23.01
N LEU A 25 15.00 12.40 -22.74
CA LEU A 25 13.96 12.76 -23.71
C LEU A 25 14.51 13.60 -24.87
N CYS A 26 15.52 14.44 -24.63
CA CYS A 26 16.20 15.21 -25.67
C CYS A 26 16.99 14.32 -26.65
N GLY A 27 17.30 13.08 -26.25
CA GLY A 27 17.93 12.06 -27.09
C GLY A 27 17.01 11.43 -28.15
N PHE A 28 15.68 11.59 -28.04
CA PHE A 28 14.71 11.02 -28.97
C PHE A 28 14.14 12.08 -29.92
N ASP A 29 14.46 11.98 -31.21
CA ASP A 29 14.03 12.94 -32.24
C ASP A 29 12.51 13.16 -32.31
N VAL A 30 11.73 12.13 -32.01
CA VAL A 30 10.26 12.17 -31.99
C VAL A 30 9.71 13.06 -30.86
N LEU A 31 10.44 13.17 -29.74
CA LEU A 31 9.99 13.90 -28.55
C LEU A 31 10.52 15.34 -28.49
N LYS A 32 11.52 15.69 -29.32
CA LYS A 32 12.10 17.04 -29.44
C LYS A 32 11.06 18.16 -29.62
N PRO A 33 10.00 18.02 -30.44
CA PRO A 33 9.00 19.08 -30.60
C PRO A 33 8.22 19.41 -29.31
N TYR A 34 8.19 18.48 -28.35
CA TYR A 34 7.44 18.63 -27.10
C TYR A 34 8.32 19.18 -25.96
N VAL A 35 9.65 19.23 -26.14
CA VAL A 35 10.61 19.63 -25.10
C VAL A 35 10.31 21.02 -24.53
N SER A 36 9.98 21.98 -25.39
CA SER A 36 9.60 23.36 -24.98
C SER A 36 8.30 23.45 -24.21
N HIS A 37 7.50 22.39 -24.21
CA HIS A 37 6.20 22.30 -23.53
C HIS A 37 6.22 21.29 -22.38
N LEU A 38 7.36 20.69 -22.04
CA LEU A 38 7.42 19.64 -21.03
C LEU A 38 6.93 20.11 -19.68
N ASP A 39 7.27 21.33 -19.25
CA ASP A 39 6.80 21.86 -17.97
C ASP A 39 5.27 21.94 -17.91
N ASP A 40 4.64 22.41 -18.99
CA ASP A 40 3.18 22.47 -19.10
C ASP A 40 2.57 21.06 -19.16
N ILE A 41 3.15 20.14 -19.94
CA ILE A 41 2.72 18.74 -20.04
C ILE A 41 2.82 18.05 -18.67
N PHE A 42 3.91 18.26 -17.92
CA PHE A 42 4.10 17.68 -16.60
C PHE A 42 3.16 18.29 -15.56
N LYS A 43 2.91 19.59 -15.64
CA LYS A 43 1.94 20.28 -14.78
C LYS A 43 0.52 19.79 -15.05
N ASP A 44 0.13 19.66 -16.31
CA ASP A 44 -1.17 19.13 -16.72
C ASP A 44 -1.32 17.67 -16.33
N PHE A 45 -0.29 16.86 -16.57
CA PHE A 45 -0.26 15.46 -16.15
C PHE A 45 -0.37 15.32 -14.63
N THR A 46 0.36 16.14 -13.86
CA THR A 46 0.29 16.13 -12.39
C THR A 46 -1.09 16.53 -11.90
N SER A 47 -1.68 17.57 -12.51
CA SER A 47 -3.03 18.05 -12.19
C SER A 47 -4.10 17.01 -12.49
N TYR A 48 -3.97 16.30 -13.62
CA TYR A 48 -4.79 15.15 -13.96
C TYR A 48 -4.62 14.03 -12.93
N LYS A 49 -3.37 13.67 -12.60
CA LYS A 49 -3.06 12.56 -11.68
C LYS A 49 -3.72 12.73 -10.32
N VAL A 50 -3.84 13.96 -9.81
CA VAL A 50 -4.47 14.26 -8.51
C VAL A 50 -5.97 13.95 -8.50
N ARG A 51 -6.64 14.03 -9.65
CA ARG A 51 -8.08 13.80 -9.80
C ARG A 51 -8.46 12.35 -10.09
N VAL A 52 -7.48 11.52 -10.47
CA VAL A 52 -7.72 10.08 -10.71
C VAL A 52 -8.21 9.43 -9.42
N LEU A 53 -9.32 8.70 -9.53
CA LEU A 53 -9.90 7.94 -8.42
C LEU A 53 -8.87 6.97 -7.85
N VAL A 54 -8.80 6.91 -6.53
CA VAL A 54 -7.99 5.92 -5.84
C VAL A 54 -8.90 4.86 -5.26
N ILE A 55 -8.62 3.62 -5.62
CA ILE A 55 -9.43 2.48 -5.23
C ILE A 55 -8.54 1.46 -4.50
N GLY A 56 -9.08 0.82 -3.46
CA GLY A 56 -8.36 -0.15 -2.65
C GLY A 56 -9.27 -0.95 -1.73
N ALA A 57 -8.73 -1.45 -0.63
CA ALA A 57 -9.48 -2.27 0.32
C ALA A 57 -9.12 -2.02 1.79
N ILE A 58 -10.10 -2.23 2.66
CA ILE A 58 -9.93 -2.43 4.10
C ILE A 58 -10.07 -3.93 4.36
N ILE A 59 -8.96 -4.60 4.61
CA ILE A 59 -8.93 -6.05 4.86
C ILE A 59 -9.04 -6.29 6.36
N LEU A 60 -10.14 -6.89 6.81
CA LEU A 60 -10.43 -7.25 8.19
C LEU A 60 -10.16 -8.73 8.45
N ASP A 61 -9.67 -9.04 9.64
CA ASP A 61 -9.53 -10.42 10.10
C ASP A 61 -10.88 -11.08 10.44
N GLU A 62 -10.88 -12.34 10.87
CA GLU A 62 -12.09 -13.08 11.23
C GLU A 62 -12.82 -12.55 12.47
N THR A 63 -12.19 -11.70 13.29
CA THR A 63 -12.81 -11.08 14.48
C THR A 63 -13.31 -9.66 14.22
N TYR A 64 -12.93 -9.05 13.09
CA TYR A 64 -13.14 -7.64 12.75
C TYR A 64 -12.45 -6.65 13.70
N GLU A 65 -11.46 -7.10 14.47
CA GLU A 65 -10.73 -6.25 15.41
C GLU A 65 -9.44 -5.69 14.81
N ARG A 66 -8.91 -6.34 13.77
CA ARG A 66 -7.67 -5.96 13.09
C ARG A 66 -7.91 -5.70 11.61
N CYS A 67 -7.12 -4.78 11.05
CA CYS A 67 -7.05 -4.55 9.63
C CYS A 67 -5.62 -4.56 9.09
N VAL A 68 -5.45 -4.91 7.81
CA VAL A 68 -4.14 -4.83 7.14
C VAL A 68 -3.83 -3.38 6.76
N LEU A 69 -2.67 -2.87 7.19
CA LEU A 69 -2.08 -1.64 6.67
C LEU A 69 -0.73 -1.93 5.99
N VAL A 70 -0.39 -1.09 5.01
CA VAL A 70 0.88 -1.11 4.29
C VAL A 70 1.65 0.19 4.52
N LYS A 71 2.98 0.10 4.49
CA LYS A 71 3.90 1.24 4.60
C LYS A 71 4.80 1.28 3.37
N GLY A 72 4.88 2.44 2.72
CA GLY A 72 5.71 2.63 1.54
C GLY A 72 7.17 2.98 1.86
N TRP A 73 8.11 2.63 0.98
CA TRP A 73 9.55 2.86 1.17
C TRP A 73 9.96 4.33 1.37
N LYS A 74 9.27 5.25 0.71
CA LYS A 74 9.61 6.69 0.72
C LYS A 74 9.05 7.45 1.93
N GLY A 75 8.43 6.75 2.88
CA GLY A 75 7.77 7.38 4.03
C GLY A 75 7.69 6.48 5.24
N SER A 76 7.25 7.07 6.36
CA SER A 76 6.98 6.33 7.59
C SER A 76 5.49 6.12 7.87
N SER A 77 4.62 6.62 6.97
CA SER A 77 3.19 6.57 7.16
C SER A 77 2.60 5.22 6.74
N TRP A 78 1.67 4.72 7.52
CA TRP A 78 0.86 3.54 7.25
C TRP A 78 -0.47 3.94 6.64
N SER A 79 -0.99 3.10 5.74
CA SER A 79 -2.29 3.33 5.11
C SER A 79 -2.90 2.05 4.55
N PHE A 80 -4.18 2.10 4.17
CA PHE A 80 -4.84 0.97 3.50
C PHE A 80 -4.24 0.72 2.10
N PRO A 81 -4.14 -0.55 1.66
CA PRO A 81 -3.65 -0.87 0.32
C PRO A 81 -4.59 -0.32 -0.75
N ARG A 82 -4.05 0.49 -1.67
CA ARG A 82 -4.83 1.22 -2.68
C ARG A 82 -3.94 1.83 -3.76
N GLY A 83 -4.50 2.04 -4.95
CA GLY A 83 -3.84 2.81 -5.99
C GLY A 83 -4.79 3.41 -7.00
N LYS A 84 -4.24 3.88 -8.12
CA LYS A 84 -4.96 4.72 -9.06
C LYS A 84 -5.69 3.85 -10.07
N LYS A 85 -6.97 4.16 -10.26
CA LYS A 85 -7.79 3.53 -11.29
C LYS A 85 -7.23 3.79 -12.68
N ASN A 86 -7.09 2.73 -13.47
CA ASN A 86 -6.70 2.84 -14.87
C ASN A 86 -7.87 3.30 -15.75
N LYS A 87 -7.54 3.77 -16.95
CA LYS A 87 -8.57 4.14 -17.94
C LYS A 87 -9.41 2.90 -18.28
N ASP A 88 -10.73 3.08 -18.29
CA ASP A 88 -11.72 2.04 -18.65
C ASP A 88 -11.68 0.79 -17.74
N GLU A 89 -11.03 0.88 -16.57
CA GLU A 89 -11.03 -0.16 -15.55
C GLU A 89 -12.32 -0.08 -14.70
N GLU A 90 -12.81 -1.20 -14.19
CA GLU A 90 -13.92 -1.20 -13.22
C GLU A 90 -13.40 -0.96 -11.80
N ASP A 91 -14.19 -0.31 -10.93
CA ASP A 91 -13.70 0.05 -9.58
C ASP A 91 -13.26 -1.20 -8.78
N HIS A 92 -14.05 -2.27 -8.80
CA HIS A 92 -13.73 -3.52 -8.10
C HIS A 92 -12.49 -4.22 -8.70
N ALA A 93 -12.31 -4.15 -10.03
CA ALA A 93 -11.14 -4.71 -10.69
C ALA A 93 -9.86 -3.95 -10.28
N CYS A 94 -9.95 -2.62 -10.19
CA CYS A 94 -8.87 -1.79 -9.67
C CYS A 94 -8.52 -2.18 -8.22
N ALA A 95 -9.51 -2.35 -7.34
CA ALA A 95 -9.25 -2.79 -5.96
C ALA A 95 -8.50 -4.11 -5.91
N ILE A 96 -8.95 -5.12 -6.67
CA ILE A 96 -8.32 -6.44 -6.69
C ILE A 96 -6.87 -6.34 -7.16
N ARG A 97 -6.62 -5.62 -8.27
CA ARG A 97 -5.28 -5.44 -8.83
C ARG A 97 -4.35 -4.73 -7.85
N GLU A 98 -4.75 -3.59 -7.31
CA GLU A 98 -3.91 -2.78 -6.40
C GLU A 98 -3.59 -3.54 -5.11
N VAL A 99 -4.58 -4.23 -4.52
CA VAL A 99 -4.36 -5.03 -3.31
C VAL A 99 -3.44 -6.20 -3.60
N LEU A 100 -3.61 -6.88 -4.73
CA LEU A 100 -2.73 -7.98 -5.14
C LEU A 100 -1.30 -7.48 -5.37
N GLU A 101 -1.11 -6.33 -6.01
CA GLU A 101 0.21 -5.73 -6.25
C GLU A 101 0.93 -5.35 -4.93
N GLU A 102 0.22 -4.72 -3.99
CA GLU A 102 0.81 -4.19 -2.75
C GLU A 102 0.94 -5.24 -1.64
N THR A 103 0.10 -6.29 -1.64
CA THR A 103 0.03 -7.25 -0.54
C THR A 103 0.23 -8.71 -0.95
N GLY A 104 0.17 -9.03 -2.25
CA GLY A 104 0.25 -10.40 -2.75
C GLY A 104 -1.01 -11.23 -2.47
N PHE A 105 -2.05 -10.63 -1.89
CA PHE A 105 -3.28 -11.32 -1.52
C PHE A 105 -4.39 -11.02 -2.53
N ASP A 106 -4.97 -12.08 -3.11
CA ASP A 106 -6.12 -11.97 -4.02
C ASP A 106 -7.43 -11.89 -3.23
N VAL A 107 -8.04 -10.71 -3.26
CA VAL A 107 -9.31 -10.43 -2.59
C VAL A 107 -10.55 -10.74 -3.44
N SER A 108 -10.39 -11.26 -4.67
CA SER A 108 -11.48 -11.47 -5.62
C SER A 108 -12.65 -12.28 -5.06
N LYS A 109 -12.37 -13.27 -4.21
CA LYS A 109 -13.37 -14.15 -3.59
C LYS A 109 -14.09 -13.54 -2.40
N PHE A 110 -13.54 -12.48 -1.83
CA PHE A 110 -14.07 -11.79 -0.65
C PHE A 110 -14.81 -10.50 -1.03
N LEU A 111 -14.53 -9.95 -2.22
CA LEU A 111 -15.05 -8.66 -2.63
C LEU A 111 -16.55 -8.73 -2.90
N ASN A 112 -17.31 -7.94 -2.14
CA ASN A 112 -18.68 -7.57 -2.45
C ASN A 112 -18.70 -6.16 -3.06
N LYS A 113 -19.32 -6.01 -4.22
CA LYS A 113 -19.36 -4.74 -4.97
C LYS A 113 -20.14 -3.64 -4.26
N ASP A 114 -21.05 -4.01 -3.37
CA ASP A 114 -21.90 -3.08 -2.62
C ASP A 114 -21.28 -2.67 -1.28
N GLU A 115 -20.23 -3.36 -0.82
CA GLU A 115 -19.60 -3.14 0.48
C GLU A 115 -18.34 -2.29 0.35
N TYR A 116 -18.51 -0.98 0.38
CA TYR A 116 -17.39 -0.04 0.31
C TYR A 116 -17.65 1.24 1.12
N ILE A 117 -16.56 1.93 1.45
CA ILE A 117 -16.58 3.25 2.08
C ILE A 117 -15.87 4.22 1.15
N GLU A 118 -16.43 5.43 0.99
CA GLU A 118 -15.83 6.50 0.22
C GLU A 118 -15.47 7.69 1.10
N SER A 119 -14.38 8.36 0.75
CA SER A 119 -14.00 9.63 1.35
C SER A 119 -13.34 10.52 0.30
N ILE A 120 -13.51 11.82 0.45
CA ILE A 120 -12.96 12.82 -0.45
C ILE A 120 -11.86 13.58 0.30
N PHE A 121 -10.66 13.62 -0.29
CA PHE A 121 -9.48 14.28 0.25
C PHE A 121 -9.04 15.37 -0.72
N GLY A 122 -9.45 16.62 -0.47
CA GLY A 122 -9.25 17.70 -1.42
C GLY A 122 -9.99 17.41 -2.74
N GLN A 123 -9.25 17.21 -3.82
CA GLN A 123 -9.82 16.83 -5.14
C GLN A 123 -9.79 15.32 -5.41
N GLN A 124 -9.22 14.54 -4.51
CA GLN A 124 -9.04 13.11 -4.70
C GLN A 124 -10.17 12.34 -4.00
N ARG A 125 -10.96 11.59 -4.77
CA ARG A 125 -11.93 10.64 -4.22
C ARG A 125 -11.26 9.29 -4.03
N VAL A 126 -11.41 8.73 -2.84
CA VAL A 126 -10.87 7.45 -2.43
C VAL A 126 -12.04 6.52 -2.08
N ARG A 127 -12.08 5.34 -2.69
CA ARG A 127 -13.03 4.26 -2.37
C ARG A 127 -12.27 3.06 -1.86
N LEU A 128 -12.68 2.51 -0.72
CA LEU A 128 -12.11 1.28 -0.17
C LEU A 128 -13.22 0.25 0.01
N TYR A 129 -13.06 -0.91 -0.62
CA TYR A 129 -13.96 -2.05 -0.40
C TYR A 129 -13.67 -2.70 0.94
N ILE A 130 -14.71 -3.19 1.61
CA ILE A 130 -14.56 -3.90 2.88
C ILE A 130 -14.38 -5.39 2.55
N ILE A 131 -13.20 -5.92 2.90
CA ILE A 131 -12.82 -7.31 2.67
C ILE A 131 -12.76 -7.98 4.04
N ALA A 132 -13.78 -8.76 4.38
CA ALA A 132 -13.97 -9.25 5.74
C ALA A 132 -13.75 -10.76 5.86
N GLY A 133 -13.31 -11.23 7.03
CA GLY A 133 -13.17 -12.66 7.31
C GLY A 133 -11.89 -13.28 6.76
N VAL A 134 -10.81 -12.49 6.66
CA VAL A 134 -9.50 -13.02 6.24
C VAL A 134 -8.81 -13.68 7.44
N LYS A 135 -8.29 -14.89 7.24
CA LYS A 135 -7.58 -15.61 8.30
C LYS A 135 -6.33 -14.86 8.72
N ASP A 136 -6.04 -14.85 10.01
CA ASP A 136 -4.89 -14.13 10.55
C ASP A 136 -3.54 -14.78 10.23
N ASP A 137 -3.54 -16.08 9.89
CA ASP A 137 -2.39 -16.82 9.36
C ASP A 137 -2.09 -16.55 7.86
N THR A 138 -2.89 -15.69 7.21
CA THR A 138 -2.65 -15.29 5.82
C THR A 138 -1.32 -14.57 5.69
N SER A 139 -0.49 -15.07 4.77
CA SER A 139 0.81 -14.46 4.44
C SER A 139 0.64 -13.37 3.38
N PHE A 140 1.23 -12.20 3.63
CA PHE A 140 1.25 -11.07 2.70
C PHE A 140 2.67 -10.79 2.23
N ALA A 141 2.86 -10.54 0.94
CA ALA A 141 4.10 -10.04 0.39
C ALA A 141 3.84 -9.23 -0.89
N PRO A 142 4.44 -8.03 -1.05
CA PRO A 142 4.23 -7.22 -2.24
C PRO A 142 4.77 -7.91 -3.49
N LEU A 143 4.06 -7.79 -4.61
CA LEU A 143 4.52 -8.29 -5.91
C LEU A 143 5.39 -7.27 -6.65
N THR A 144 5.24 -5.99 -6.32
CA THR A 144 5.99 -4.90 -6.96
C THR A 144 7.21 -4.48 -6.14
N LYS A 145 8.38 -4.44 -6.79
CA LYS A 145 9.64 -4.06 -6.15
C LYS A 145 9.61 -2.59 -5.71
N LYS A 146 10.13 -2.31 -4.51
CA LYS A 146 10.39 -0.94 -4.00
C LYS A 146 9.15 -0.04 -3.82
N VAL A 147 7.94 -0.63 -3.75
CA VAL A 147 6.69 0.09 -3.46
C VAL A 147 6.34 0.04 -1.97
N ILE A 148 6.20 -1.18 -1.41
CA ILE A 148 5.86 -1.42 0.00
C ILE A 148 7.08 -1.94 0.77
N SER A 149 7.37 -1.34 1.92
CA SER A 149 8.46 -1.73 2.81
C SER A 149 8.01 -2.66 3.93
N GLU A 150 6.78 -2.48 4.43
CA GLU A 150 6.22 -3.26 5.54
C GLU A 150 4.71 -3.45 5.34
N ILE A 151 4.19 -4.61 5.78
CA ILE A 151 2.77 -4.95 5.83
C ILE A 151 2.49 -5.51 7.23
N ALA A 152 1.40 -5.09 7.85
CA ALA A 152 1.07 -5.58 9.18
C ALA A 152 -0.43 -5.51 9.46
N TRP A 153 -0.90 -6.47 10.25
CA TRP A 153 -2.17 -6.37 10.96
C TRP A 153 -2.07 -5.27 12.03
N GLN A 154 -3.05 -4.39 12.07
CA GLN A 154 -3.16 -3.27 13.01
C GLN A 154 -4.52 -3.30 13.69
N ARG A 155 -4.56 -3.12 15.00
CA ARG A 155 -5.83 -3.13 15.74
C ARG A 155 -6.62 -1.83 15.49
N LEU A 156 -7.92 -1.94 15.26
CA LEU A 156 -8.77 -0.79 14.96
C LEU A 156 -8.90 0.19 16.13
N ASP A 157 -8.77 -0.28 17.37
CA ASP A 157 -8.77 0.56 18.57
C ASP A 157 -7.49 1.40 18.69
N GLU A 158 -6.34 0.89 18.27
CA GLU A 158 -5.07 1.61 18.25
C GLU A 158 -4.98 2.65 17.12
N LEU A 159 -5.78 2.49 16.06
CA LEU A 159 -5.85 3.44 14.94
C LEU A 159 -6.66 4.70 15.24
N GLN A 160 -7.40 4.73 16.35
CA GLN A 160 -8.18 5.89 16.79
C GLN A 160 -7.28 7.13 16.87
N PRO A 161 -7.45 8.11 15.97
CA PRO A 161 -6.59 9.26 15.93
C PRO A 161 -7.14 10.35 16.85
N ALA A 162 -6.27 11.23 17.32
CA ALA A 162 -6.69 12.41 18.08
C ALA A 162 -7.55 13.40 17.25
N ASN A 163 -7.56 13.26 15.92
CA ASN A 163 -8.33 14.08 14.97
C ASN A 163 -8.53 13.38 13.61
N ASP A 164 -9.52 13.82 12.84
CA ASP A 164 -9.85 13.27 11.51
C ASP A 164 -8.99 13.84 10.35
N ASN A 165 -7.76 14.27 10.66
CA ASN A 165 -6.87 14.85 9.64
C ASN A 165 -6.34 13.81 8.65
N VAL A 166 -5.97 14.27 7.45
CA VAL A 166 -5.38 13.44 6.37
C VAL A 166 -4.13 12.68 6.84
N ILE A 167 -3.31 13.30 7.68
CA ILE A 167 -2.22 12.64 8.38
C ILE A 167 -2.55 12.71 9.86
N SER A 168 -2.63 11.56 10.51
CA SER A 168 -2.91 11.46 11.94
C SER A 168 -1.87 10.57 12.62
N ARG A 169 -1.91 10.51 13.95
CA ARG A 169 -1.17 9.52 14.72
C ARG A 169 -2.16 8.66 15.49
N GLY A 170 -2.01 7.35 15.39
CA GLY A 170 -2.71 6.41 16.26
C GLY A 170 -2.21 6.48 17.70
N ILE A 171 -2.87 5.77 18.60
CA ILE A 171 -2.57 5.75 20.04
C ILE A 171 -1.12 5.29 20.29
N THR A 172 -0.65 4.33 19.51
CA THR A 172 0.71 3.77 19.57
C THR A 172 1.78 4.68 18.94
N GLY A 173 1.38 5.84 18.42
CA GLY A 173 2.28 6.78 17.74
C GLY A 173 2.52 6.48 16.26
N LEU A 174 1.88 5.45 15.70
CA LEU A 174 1.92 5.13 14.28
C LEU A 174 1.43 6.32 13.45
N LYS A 175 2.25 6.76 12.49
CA LYS A 175 1.86 7.80 11.54
C LYS A 175 0.90 7.20 10.52
N LEU A 176 -0.33 7.68 10.48
CA LEU A 176 -1.37 7.19 9.58
C LEU A 176 -1.60 8.20 8.46
N TYR A 177 -1.83 7.71 7.25
CA TYR A 177 -2.17 8.54 6.08
C TYR A 177 -3.49 8.08 5.47
N MET A 178 -4.48 8.95 5.49
CA MET A 178 -5.84 8.73 4.97
C MET A 178 -6.54 7.51 5.59
N VAL A 179 -6.27 7.21 6.86
CA VAL A 179 -6.93 6.12 7.60
C VAL A 179 -8.11 6.67 8.42
N ALA A 180 -7.88 7.74 9.18
CA ALA A 180 -8.84 8.31 10.13
C ALA A 180 -10.27 8.47 9.58
N PRO A 181 -10.47 9.09 8.38
CA PRO A 181 -11.82 9.39 7.91
C PRO A 181 -12.67 8.16 7.58
N PHE A 182 -12.05 6.98 7.42
CA PHE A 182 -12.76 5.74 7.16
C PHE A 182 -13.22 5.02 8.42
N LEU A 183 -12.61 5.31 9.59
CA LEU A 183 -12.80 4.51 10.80
C LEU A 183 -14.21 4.60 11.38
N ALA A 184 -14.88 5.75 11.27
CA ALA A 184 -16.25 5.92 11.77
C ALA A 184 -17.24 5.05 10.98
N SER A 185 -17.22 5.15 9.65
CA SER A 185 -18.04 4.32 8.77
C SER A 185 -17.70 2.84 8.87
N LEU A 186 -16.41 2.50 9.02
CA LEU A 186 -15.97 1.12 9.22
C LEU A 186 -16.54 0.53 10.51
N LYS A 187 -16.51 1.26 11.63
CA LYS A 187 -17.13 0.80 12.88
C LYS A 187 -18.64 0.62 12.76
N SER A 188 -19.31 1.51 12.03
CA SER A 188 -20.74 1.38 11.75
C SER A 188 -21.05 0.15 10.89
N TRP A 189 -20.15 -0.19 9.96
CA TRP A 189 -20.27 -1.41 9.18
C TRP A 189 -20.07 -2.63 10.08
N ILE A 190 -19.02 -2.65 10.90
CA ILE A 190 -18.73 -3.75 11.83
C ILE A 190 -19.88 -3.98 12.81
N SER A 191 -20.54 -2.93 13.33
CA SER A 191 -21.66 -3.09 14.28
C SER A 191 -22.91 -3.73 13.66
N THR A 192 -23.04 -3.71 12.34
CA THR A 192 -24.17 -4.30 11.60
C THR A 192 -23.86 -5.69 11.06
N HIS A 193 -22.61 -6.14 11.15
CA HIS A 193 -22.14 -7.43 10.63
C HIS A 193 -21.62 -8.31 11.77
N GLN A 194 -22.09 -9.55 11.83
CA GLN A 194 -21.57 -10.51 12.81
C GLN A 194 -20.20 -11.03 12.35
N PRO A 195 -19.17 -11.00 13.21
CA PRO A 195 -17.87 -11.55 12.86
C PRO A 195 -17.95 -13.08 12.75
N PRO A 196 -17.24 -13.70 11.79
CA PRO A 196 -17.17 -15.16 11.66
C PRO A 196 -16.70 -15.87 12.94
N ILE A 197 -15.83 -15.22 13.71
CA ILE A 197 -15.30 -15.72 14.98
C ILE A 197 -15.59 -14.69 16.08
N ALA A 198 -16.01 -15.17 17.24
CA ALA A 198 -16.22 -14.29 18.39
C ALA A 198 -14.90 -13.55 18.77
N PRO A 199 -14.98 -12.26 19.15
CA PRO A 199 -13.83 -11.51 19.64
C PRO A 199 -13.12 -12.26 20.78
N LYS A 200 -11.80 -12.39 20.70
CA LYS A 200 -11.01 -13.09 21.72
C LYS A 200 -10.22 -12.04 22.52
N PRO A 201 -10.65 -11.71 23.75
CA PRO A 201 -9.98 -10.67 24.56
C PRO A 201 -8.58 -11.07 25.06
N ASP A 202 -8.22 -12.37 25.03
CA ASP A 202 -7.07 -12.91 25.76
C ASP A 202 -5.91 -13.43 24.88
N ILE A 203 -5.94 -13.26 23.55
CA ILE A 203 -4.76 -13.62 22.75
C ILE A 203 -3.70 -12.54 23.00
N PRO A 204 -2.53 -12.89 23.58
CA PRO A 204 -1.47 -11.92 23.80
C PRO A 204 -1.11 -11.26 22.48
N LEU A 205 -0.86 -9.95 22.55
CA LEU A 205 -0.35 -9.07 21.49
C LEU A 205 1.01 -9.58 20.98
N LYS A 206 1.05 -10.78 20.40
CA LYS A 206 2.12 -11.08 19.47
C LYS A 206 1.70 -10.29 18.25
N GLY A 207 2.32 -9.12 18.12
CA GLY A 207 2.48 -8.51 16.82
C GLY A 207 3.11 -9.58 15.95
N ASP A 208 2.26 -10.37 15.30
CA ASP A 208 2.58 -11.04 14.06
C ASP A 208 2.65 -9.92 13.02
N VAL A 209 3.62 -9.04 13.26
CA VAL A 209 4.20 -8.21 12.25
C VAL A 209 4.83 -9.27 11.35
N ILE A 210 4.10 -9.68 10.32
CA ILE A 210 4.71 -10.34 9.18
C ILE A 210 5.55 -9.25 8.49
N VAL A 211 6.65 -8.88 9.17
CA VAL A 211 7.68 -8.01 8.63
C VAL A 211 8.36 -8.84 7.56
N PHE A 212 7.85 -8.80 6.34
CA PHE A 212 8.75 -8.90 5.22
C PHE A 212 9.55 -7.60 5.19
N LEU A 213 10.69 -7.62 5.87
CA LEU A 213 11.76 -6.67 5.63
C LEU A 213 12.22 -6.97 4.20
N CYS A 214 11.65 -6.30 3.21
CA CYS A 214 12.17 -6.28 1.84
C CYS A 214 13.54 -5.55 1.76
N ALA A 215 14.32 -5.52 2.85
CA ALA A 215 15.67 -4.95 2.90
C ALA A 215 16.65 -5.60 1.92
N PHE A 216 16.25 -6.68 1.23
CA PHE A 216 17.04 -7.36 0.21
C PHE A 216 16.43 -7.26 -1.20
N ALA A 217 15.76 -6.14 -1.52
CA ALA A 217 15.12 -5.89 -2.82
C ALA A 217 16.06 -5.87 -4.06
N ASP A 218 17.36 -6.12 -3.87
CA ASP A 218 18.33 -6.27 -4.96
C ASP A 218 18.77 -7.74 -5.19
N ASP A 219 18.26 -8.71 -4.43
CA ASP A 219 18.54 -10.15 -4.62
C ASP A 219 17.31 -10.91 -5.18
N GLU A 220 17.43 -11.40 -6.41
CA GLU A 220 16.40 -12.18 -7.09
C GLU A 220 16.08 -13.50 -6.35
N HIS A 221 17.04 -14.07 -5.61
CA HIS A 221 16.83 -15.28 -4.81
C HIS A 221 15.91 -15.04 -3.62
N VAL A 222 15.99 -13.87 -2.98
CA VAL A 222 15.12 -13.53 -1.84
C VAL A 222 13.69 -13.35 -2.32
N MET A 223 13.48 -12.73 -3.49
CA MET A 223 12.13 -12.57 -4.05
C MET A 223 11.51 -13.91 -4.46
N ASN A 224 12.28 -14.82 -5.05
CA ASN A 224 11.81 -16.17 -5.36
C ASN A 224 11.47 -16.96 -4.10
N PHE A 225 12.29 -16.86 -3.04
CA PHE A 225 12.00 -17.49 -1.76
C PHE A 225 10.71 -16.96 -1.11
N VAL A 226 10.48 -15.64 -1.16
CA VAL A 226 9.24 -15.01 -0.68
C VAL A 226 8.03 -15.52 -1.46
N GLN A 227 8.12 -15.59 -2.79
CA GLN A 227 7.04 -16.14 -3.63
C GLN A 227 6.78 -17.63 -3.33
N GLU A 228 7.82 -18.42 -3.09
CA GLU A 228 7.67 -19.83 -2.71
C GLU A 228 6.99 -20.00 -1.34
N PHE A 229 7.34 -19.17 -0.36
CA PHE A 229 6.69 -19.14 0.94
C PHE A 229 5.20 -18.76 0.83
N VAL A 230 4.88 -17.68 0.12
CA VAL A 230 3.48 -17.24 -0.12
C VAL A 230 2.69 -18.31 -0.88
N SER A 231 3.32 -19.04 -1.81
CA SER A 231 2.68 -20.15 -2.54
C SER A 231 2.47 -21.42 -1.70
N GLY A 232 2.86 -21.42 -0.42
CA GLY A 232 2.71 -22.56 0.48
C GLY A 232 3.70 -23.70 0.22
N LYS A 233 4.73 -23.49 -0.62
CA LYS A 233 5.78 -24.47 -0.89
C LYS A 233 6.79 -24.61 0.26
N GLN A 234 6.87 -23.62 1.15
CA GLN A 234 7.72 -23.62 2.34
C GLN A 234 6.86 -23.44 3.60
N ARG A 235 7.00 -24.33 4.59
CA ARG A 235 6.15 -24.37 5.82
C ARG A 235 6.84 -23.86 7.09
N THR A 236 8.10 -23.42 7.04
CA THR A 236 8.85 -23.05 8.26
C THR A 236 9.74 -21.84 8.03
N VAL A 237 9.47 -20.75 8.75
CA VAL A 237 10.37 -19.59 8.83
C VAL A 237 11.32 -19.80 10.00
N LYS A 238 12.56 -20.23 9.70
CA LYS A 238 13.73 -19.76 10.46
C LYS A 238 14.40 -18.69 9.60
N LEU A 239 13.76 -17.52 9.44
CA LEU A 239 14.55 -16.33 9.12
C LEU A 239 15.26 -15.93 10.41
N GLY A 240 16.44 -16.52 10.59
CA GLY A 240 17.40 -16.02 11.55
C GLY A 240 17.71 -14.57 11.19
N ILE A 241 17.57 -13.69 12.17
CA ILE A 241 18.38 -12.50 12.26
C ILE A 241 19.84 -13.01 12.25
N ALA A 242 20.44 -13.12 11.08
CA ALA A 242 21.85 -13.43 10.92
C ALA A 242 22.50 -12.23 10.26
N ALA A 243 23.18 -11.46 11.11
CA ALA A 243 24.06 -10.38 10.74
C ALA A 243 25.07 -10.83 9.68
N VAL A 244 25.36 -9.97 8.71
CA VAL A 244 26.72 -9.79 8.22
C VAL A 244 26.96 -8.29 8.10
N ALA A 245 27.42 -7.71 9.20
CA ALA A 245 28.42 -6.67 9.09
C ALA A 245 29.71 -7.38 8.65
N GLN A 246 30.15 -7.11 7.43
CA GLN A 246 31.55 -7.14 6.97
C GLN A 246 31.62 -6.42 5.63
#